data_AF-A0A2V9CM68-F1
#
_entry.id   AF-A0A2V9CM68-F1
#
_cell.length_a   1.000
_cell.length_b   1.000
_cell.length_c   1.000
_cell.angle_alpha   90.00
_cell.angle_beta   90.00
_cell.angle_gamma   90.00
#
_symmetry.space_group_name_H-M   'P 1'
#
loop_
_entity.id
_entity.type
_entity.pdbx_description
1 polymer ?
#
loop_
_entity_poly.entity_id
_entity_poly.type
_entity_poly.pdbx_seq_one_letter_code
_entity_poly.pdbx_strand_id
1 'polypeptide(L)' 'FACTGVTDGNILRGVRFFGDGTRTHSLVMNLEERQVRFIDSVHLEKRPDVKVRFS' A
#
# COMPACT_ATOMS: atom_id res chain seq x y z
N PHE A 1 -0.40 -16.53 0.07
CA PHE A 1 -0.17 -15.81 1.35
C PHE A 1 -0.24 -14.32 1.10
N ALA A 2 -0.74 -13.52 2.04
CA ALA A 2 -0.76 -12.07 1.94
C ALA A 2 -0.53 -11.44 3.33
N CYS A 3 0.22 -10.35 3.39
CA CYS A 3 0.36 -9.53 4.59
C CYS A 3 0.50 -8.04 4.25
N THR A 4 0.18 -7.19 5.23
CA THR A 4 0.25 -5.72 5.13
C THR A 4 0.88 -5.17 6.41
N GLY A 5 1.78 -4.20 6.27
CA GLY A 5 2.40 -3.55 7.42
C GLY A 5 1.41 -2.64 8.15
N VAL A 6 1.23 -2.84 9.46
CA VAL A 6 0.44 -1.94 10.32
C VAL A 6 1.34 -0.83 10.89
N THR A 7 2.46 -1.23 11.49
CA THR A 7 3.58 -0.36 11.89
C THR A 7 4.80 -0.65 11.02
N ASP A 8 5.81 0.23 11.05
CA ASP A 8 7.04 -0.01 10.28
C ASP A 8 7.75 -1.27 10.78
N GLY A 9 7.99 -2.18 9.85
CA GLY A 9 8.88 -3.32 10.04
C GLY A 9 9.99 -3.31 8.99
N ASN A 10 10.86 -4.31 9.08
CA ASN A 10 12.02 -4.42 8.19
C ASN A 10 11.64 -4.68 6.72
N ILE A 11 10.46 -5.23 6.47
CA ILE A 11 10.01 -5.66 5.14
C ILE A 11 8.89 -4.78 4.61
N LEU A 12 7.94 -4.42 5.47
CA LEU A 12 6.78 -3.60 5.10
C LEU A 12 6.74 -2.33 5.95
N ARG A 13 6.54 -1.19 5.29
CA ARG A 13 6.22 0.06 5.97
C ARG A 13 4.83 -0.04 6.61
N GLY A 14 4.66 0.63 7.73
CA GLY A 14 3.36 0.76 8.37
C GLY A 14 2.39 1.59 7.54
N VAL A 15 1.13 1.59 7.95
CA VAL A 15 0.09 2.43 7.33
C VAL A 15 0.47 3.90 7.53
N ARG A 16 0.43 4.68 6.44
CA ARG A 16 0.67 6.13 6.49
C ARG A 16 -0.58 6.89 6.09
N PHE A 17 -1.13 7.64 7.02
CA PHE A 17 -2.20 8.59 6.75
C PHE A 17 -1.60 9.93 6.31
N PHE A 18 -2.19 10.56 5.31
CA PHE A 18 -1.82 11.88 4.83
C PHE A 18 -3.09 12.63 4.36
N GLY A 19 -2.98 13.93 4.09
CA GLY A 19 -4.17 14.79 3.95
C GLY A 19 -5.22 14.37 2.91
N ASP A 20 -4.77 13.72 1.82
CA ASP A 20 -5.63 13.29 0.71
C ASP A 20 -5.83 11.76 0.65
N GLY A 21 -5.36 11.01 1.66
CA GLY A 21 -5.49 9.57 1.64
C GLY A 21 -4.64 8.78 2.63
N THR A 22 -4.50 7.49 2.32
CA THR A 22 -3.74 6.54 3.12
C THR A 22 -2.85 5.70 2.21
N ARG A 23 -1.64 5.38 2.65
CA ARG A 23 -0.71 4.52 1.93
C ARG A 23 -0.46 3.24 2.70
N THR A 24 -0.54 2.10 2.02
CA THR A 24 -0.30 0.76 2.58
C THR A 24 0.78 0.04 1.79
N HIS A 25 1.67 -0.68 2.48
CA HIS A 25 2.63 -1.56 1.85
C HIS A 25 2.31 -3.03 2.17
N SER A 26 2.13 -3.83 1.14
CA SER A 26 1.69 -5.21 1.23
C SER A 26 2.62 -6.16 0.47
N LEU A 27 2.62 -7.43 0.87
CA LEU A 27 3.30 -8.52 0.20
C LEU A 27 2.30 -9.62 -0.10
N VAL A 28 2.20 -10.00 -1.37
CA VAL A 28 1.34 -11.11 -1.82
C VAL A 28 2.21 -12.16 -2.48
N MET A 29 2.01 -13.42 -2.08
CA MET A 29 2.72 -14.57 -2.63
C MET A 29 1.71 -15.60 -3.15
N ASN A 30 1.94 -16.06 -4.37
CA ASN A 30 1.19 -17.13 -4.99
C ASN A 30 2.16 -18.21 -5.51
N LEU A 31 1.95 -19.47 -5.08
CA LEU A 31 2.77 -20.60 -5.50
C LEU A 31 2.44 -21.07 -6.92
N GLU A 32 1.16 -21.08 -7.28
CA GLU A 32 0.69 -21.54 -8.59
C GLU A 32 1.27 -20.67 -9.70
N GLU A 33 1.19 -19.35 -9.53
CA GLU A 33 1.76 -18.35 -10.44
C GLU A 33 3.26 -18.13 -10.24
N ARG A 34 3.86 -18.71 -9.18
CA ARG A 34 5.27 -18.55 -8.79
C ARG A 34 5.68 -17.07 -8.64
N GLN A 35 4.84 -16.28 -8.00
CA GLN A 35 5.02 -14.84 -7.85
C GLN A 35 5.11 -14.40 -6.40
N VAL A 36 6.00 -13.43 -6.17
CA VAL A 36 6.09 -12.63 -4.94
C VAL A 36 5.98 -11.17 -5.36
N ARG A 37 4.96 -10.47 -4.87
CA ARG A 37 4.65 -9.09 -5.25
C ARG A 37 4.64 -8.21 -4.03
N PHE A 38 5.51 -7.20 -4.05
CA PHE A 38 5.38 -6.04 -3.17
C PHE A 38 4.41 -5.06 -3.82
N ILE A 39 3.40 -4.65 -3.06
CA ILE A 39 2.32 -3.78 -3.53
C ILE A 39 2.32 -2.54 -2.65
N ASP A 40 2.56 -1.40 -3.28
CA ASP A 40 2.42 -0.09 -2.66
C ASP A 40 1.17 0.58 -3.20
N SER A 41 0.18 0.77 -2.32
CA SER A 41 -1.13 1.29 -2.69
C SER A 41 -1.39 2.60 -2.00
N VAL A 42 -1.79 3.60 -2.79
CA VAL A 42 -2.35 4.86 -2.32
C VAL A 42 -3.87 4.80 -2.42
N HIS A 43 -4.54 4.85 -1.27
CA HIS A 43 -5.99 4.92 -1.13
C HIS A 43 -6.37 6.39 -0.99
N LEU A 44 -6.96 6.97 -2.03
CA LEU A 44 -7.40 8.35 -2.05
C LEU A 44 -8.72 8.51 -1.27
N GLU A 45 -8.88 9.64 -0.60
CA GLU A 45 -10.15 9.98 0.01
C GLU A 45 -11.26 10.18 -1.03
N LYS A 46 -12.50 9.84 -0.65
CA LYS A 46 -13.67 9.97 -1.52
C LYS A 46 -14.23 11.40 -1.48
N ARG A 47 -13.41 12.37 -1.87
CA ARG A 47 -13.77 13.80 -1.95
C ARG A 47 -13.51 14.32 -3.38
N PRO A 48 -14.34 15.25 -3.89
CA PRO A 48 -14.28 15.69 -5.28
C PRO A 48 -13.02 16.50 -5.62
N ASP A 49 -12.31 17.02 -4.62
CA ASP A 49 -11.18 17.95 -4.76
C ASP A 49 -9.80 17.30 -4.55
N VAL A 50 -9.73 15.97 -4.42
CA VAL A 50 -8.46 15.24 -4.26
C VAL A 50 -7.58 15.37 -5.51
N LYS A 51 -6.32 15.74 -5.33
CA LYS A 51 -5.35 15.93 -6.42
C LYS A 51 -4.24 14.88 -6.34
N VAL A 52 -4.05 14.14 -7.44
CA VAL A 52 -2.93 13.21 -7.57
C VAL A 52 -1.84 13.87 -8.42
N ARG A 53 -0.61 13.85 -7.91
CA ARG A 53 0.57 14.23 -8.68
C ARG A 53 1.55 13.06 -8.67
N PHE A 54 1.97 12.66 -9.87
CA PHE A 54 3.09 11.75 -10.05
C PHE A 54 4.33 12.62 -10.28
N SER A 55 5.33 12.47 -9.42
CA SER A 55 6.64 13.14 -9.52
C SER A 55 7.70 12.15 -9.94
#